data_AF-A0A1L9QTD0-F1
#
_entry.id   AF-A0A1L9QTD0-F1
#
_cell.length_a   1.000
_cell.length_b   1.000
_cell.length_c   1.000
_cell.angle_alpha   90.00
_cell.angle_beta   90.00
_cell.angle_gamma   90.00
#
_symmetry.space_group_name_H-M   'P 1'
#
loop_
_entity.id
_entity.type
_entity.pdbx_description
1 polymer ?
#
loop_
_entity_poly.entity_id
_entity_poly.type
_entity_poly.pdbx_seq_one_letter_code
_entity_poly.pdbx_strand_id
1 'polypeptide(L)'
;MLDPEYHIRLLQGVTQATHCLLTLSDRHEAMHLALAHLGKALAVDRVYIFQNHTDPVTQSLLASQWWEWTPERRSLPFNNLELQNLSYATVLRR
;
A
#
# COMPACT_ATOMS: atom_id res chain seq x y z
N MET A 1 27.17 0.73 -2.29
CA MET A 1 26.90 0.19 -3.64
C MET A 1 25.62 -0.61 -3.54
N LEU A 2 24.58 -0.32 -4.33
CA LEU A 2 23.38 -1.15 -4.35
C LEU A 2 23.78 -2.55 -4.84
N ASP A 3 23.33 -3.57 -4.11
CA ASP A 3 23.46 -4.97 -4.49
C ASP A 3 22.93 -5.16 -5.93
N PRO A 4 23.71 -5.72 -6.88
CA PRO A 4 23.25 -5.97 -8.24
C PRO A 4 21.96 -6.78 -8.33
N GLU A 5 21.69 -7.62 -7.33
CA GLU A 5 20.46 -8.41 -7.25
C GLU A 5 19.24 -7.55 -6.85
N TYR A 6 19.42 -6.35 -6.32
CA TYR A 6 18.34 -5.45 -5.92
C TYR A 6 17.38 -5.17 -7.08
N HIS A 7 17.92 -4.80 -8.25
CA HIS A 7 17.09 -4.50 -9.42
C HIS A 7 16.36 -5.75 -9.94
N ILE A 8 17.00 -6.92 -9.88
CA ILE A 8 16.38 -8.20 -10.28
C ILE A 8 15.22 -8.53 -9.34
N ARG A 9 15.43 -8.47 -8.02
CA ARG A 9 14.37 -8.71 -7.02
C ARG A 9 13.21 -7.74 -7.20
N LEU A 10 13.50 -6.47 -7.45
CA LEU A 10 12.46 -5.45 -7.68
C LEU A 10 11.63 -5.77 -8.92
N LEU A 11 12.28 -6.07 -10.05
CA LEU A 11 11.58 -6.42 -11.29
C LEU A 11 10.72 -7.69 -11.11
N GLN A 12 11.25 -8.71 -10.45
CA GLN A 12 10.50 -9.93 -10.13
C GLN A 12 9.27 -9.63 -9.26
N GLY A 13 9.43 -8.80 -8.22
CA GLY A 13 8.33 -8.39 -7.36
C GLY A 13 7.23 -7.64 -8.12
N VAL A 14 7.60 -6.73 -9.03
CA VAL A 14 6.65 -6.02 -9.90
C VAL A 14 5.92 -7.00 -10.82
N THR A 15 6.64 -7.92 -11.48
CA THR A 15 6.01 -8.92 -12.34
C THR A 15 5.00 -9.79 -11.59
N GLN A 16 5.36 -10.27 -10.40
CA GLN A 16 4.46 -11.09 -9.57
C GLN A 16 3.23 -10.30 -9.11
N ALA A 17 3.43 -9.06 -8.67
CA ALA A 17 2.34 -8.19 -8.26
C ALA A 17 1.35 -7.92 -9.41
N THR A 18 1.86 -7.57 -10.59
CA THR A 18 1.04 -7.36 -11.79
C THR A 18 0.30 -8.63 -12.18
N HIS A 19 0.95 -9.79 -12.13
CA HIS A 19 0.31 -11.07 -12.41
C HIS A 19 -0.90 -11.31 -11.49
N CYS A 20 -0.72 -11.18 -10.17
CA CYS A 20 -1.81 -11.31 -9.19
C CYS A 20 -3.00 -10.39 -9.53
N LEU A 21 -2.73 -9.12 -9.84
CA LEU A 21 -3.78 -8.13 -10.16
C LEU A 21 -4.54 -8.44 -11.45
N LEU A 22 -3.94 -9.16 -12.39
CA LEU A 22 -4.54 -9.48 -13.69
C LEU A 22 -5.23 -10.84 -13.73
N THR A 23 -4.77 -11.81 -12.92
CA THR A 23 -5.23 -13.20 -13.04
C THR A 23 -6.18 -13.65 -11.93
N LEU A 24 -6.19 -12.98 -10.77
CA LEU A 24 -7.05 -13.35 -9.66
C LEU A 24 -8.40 -12.65 -9.76
N SER A 25 -9.49 -13.41 -9.57
CA SER A 25 -10.85 -12.86 -9.65
C SER A 25 -11.26 -12.12 -8.37
N ASP A 26 -10.75 -12.53 -7.22
CA ASP A 26 -10.99 -11.83 -5.96
C ASP A 26 -10.06 -10.62 -5.85
N ARG A 27 -10.65 -9.42 -5.88
CA ARG A 27 -9.91 -8.15 -5.84
C ARG A 27 -9.12 -7.97 -4.54
N HIS A 28 -9.66 -8.43 -3.41
CA HIS A 28 -9.02 -8.27 -2.11
C HIS A 28 -7.82 -9.20 -1.97
N GLU A 29 -7.96 -10.45 -2.42
CA GLU A 29 -6.86 -11.40 -2.53
C GLU A 29 -5.77 -10.89 -3.48
N ALA A 30 -6.18 -10.42 -4.67
CA ALA A 30 -5.26 -9.87 -5.67
C ALA A 30 -4.41 -8.72 -5.10
N MET A 31 -5.05 -7.77 -4.41
CA MET A 31 -4.36 -6.64 -3.81
C MET A 31 -3.45 -7.06 -2.66
N HIS A 32 -3.92 -7.94 -1.78
CA HIS A 32 -3.12 -8.44 -0.65
C HIS A 32 -1.84 -9.13 -1.12
N LEU A 33 -1.93 -10.01 -2.12
CA LEU A 33 -0.78 -10.71 -2.68
C LEU A 33 0.14 -9.76 -3.44
N ALA A 34 -0.41 -8.83 -4.21
CA ALA A 34 0.40 -7.83 -4.92
C ALA A 34 1.26 -6.99 -3.98
N LEU A 35 0.67 -6.48 -2.89
CA LEU A 35 1.41 -5.73 -1.87
C LEU A 35 2.45 -6.59 -1.16
N ALA A 36 2.16 -7.88 -0.94
CA ALA A 36 3.11 -8.81 -0.37
C ALA A 36 4.34 -9.04 -1.26
N HIS A 37 4.15 -9.17 -2.58
CA HIS A 37 5.25 -9.31 -3.53
C HIS A 37 6.13 -8.06 -3.55
N LEU A 38 5.53 -6.87 -3.59
CA LEU A 38 6.27 -5.60 -3.56
C LEU A 38 7.01 -5.39 -2.25
N GLY A 39 6.36 -5.63 -1.11
CA GLY A 39 6.95 -5.45 0.21
C GLY A 39 8.14 -6.36 0.45
N LYS A 40 8.06 -7.62 0.05
CA LYS A 40 9.18 -8.58 0.09
C LYS A 40 10.32 -8.18 -0.84
N ALA A 41 10.01 -7.75 -2.06
CA ALA A 41 11.03 -7.35 -3.04
C ALA A 41 11.82 -6.10 -2.59
N LEU A 42 11.14 -5.16 -1.92
CA LEU A 42 11.73 -3.96 -1.35
C LEU A 42 12.37 -4.18 0.03
N ALA A 43 12.18 -5.36 0.64
CA ALA A 43 12.60 -5.69 2.00
C ALA A 43 12.14 -4.65 3.04
N VAL A 44 10.89 -4.19 2.92
CA VAL A 44 10.28 -3.22 3.84
C VAL A 44 9.37 -3.92 4.85
N ASP A 45 9.24 -3.34 6.04
CA ASP A 45 8.36 -3.87 7.09
C ASP A 45 6.87 -3.60 6.83
N ARG A 46 6.55 -2.68 5.91
CA ARG A 46 5.18 -2.29 5.65
C ARG A 46 4.98 -1.63 4.29
N VAL A 47 3.82 -1.87 3.69
CA VAL A 47 3.34 -1.17 2.49
C VAL A 47 1.93 -0.66 2.74
N TYR A 48 1.65 0.58 2.33
CA TYR A 48 0.33 1.19 2.42
C TYR A 48 -0.16 1.66 1.05
N ILE A 49 -1.47 1.60 0.85
CA ILE A 49 -2.16 2.37 -0.20
C ILE A 49 -3.13 3.30 0.49
N PHE A 50 -3.03 4.59 0.18
CA PHE A 50 -4.00 5.60 0.57
C PHE A 50 -4.89 5.94 -0.63
N GLN A 51 -6.19 6.03 -0.38
CA GLN A 51 -7.14 6.61 -1.31
C GLN A 51 -7.29 8.09 -1.00
N ASN A 52 -7.16 8.92 -2.04
CA ASN A 52 -7.46 10.35 -1.92
C ASN A 52 -8.93 10.59 -2.22
N HIS A 53 -9.55 11.45 -1.42
CA HIS A 53 -10.92 11.88 -1.59
C HIS A 53 -11.09 13.31 -1.10
N THR A 54 -12.19 13.93 -1.52
CA THR A 54 -12.57 15.26 -1.05
C THR A 54 -13.65 15.12 -0.01
N ASP A 55 -13.50 15.80 1.12
CA ASP A 55 -14.57 15.90 2.11
C ASP A 55 -15.77 16.66 1.52
N PRO A 56 -16.99 16.09 1.53
CA PRO A 56 -18.12 16.68 0.84
C PRO A 56 -18.58 18.03 1.43
N VAL A 57 -18.30 18.28 2.71
CA VAL A 57 -18.75 19.49 3.42
C VAL A 57 -17.71 20.61 3.31
N THR A 58 -16.48 20.31 3.68
CA THR A 58 -15.39 21.28 3.77
C THR A 58 -14.63 21.45 2.46
N GLN A 59 -14.85 20.57 1.48
CA GLN A 59 -14.12 20.50 0.21
C GLN A 59 -12.60 20.30 0.37
N SER A 60 -12.18 19.85 1.56
CA SER A 60 -10.76 19.61 1.85
C SER A 60 -10.27 18.32 1.18
N LEU A 61 -9.05 18.34 0.65
CA LEU A 61 -8.38 17.15 0.14
C LEU A 61 -7.87 16.29 1.31
N LEU A 62 -8.36 15.07 1.40
CA LEU A 62 -8.04 14.09 2.44
C LEU A 62 -7.44 12.82 1.83
N ALA A 63 -6.71 12.07 2.66
CA ALA A 63 -6.23 10.74 2.35
C ALA A 63 -6.71 9.75 3.42
N SER A 64 -7.24 8.62 2.99
CA SER A 64 -7.66 7.51 3.86
C SER A 64 -6.86 6.26 3.53
N GLN A 65 -6.33 5.58 4.55
CA GLN A 65 -5.68 4.29 4.35
C GLN A 65 -6.71 3.29 3.82
N TRP A 66 -6.39 2.66 2.70
CA TRP A 66 -7.25 1.69 2.06
C TRP A 66 -6.67 0.27 2.12
N TRP A 67 -5.35 0.13 1.95
CA TRP A 67 -4.66 -1.16 2.05
C TRP A 67 -3.43 -1.08 2.94
N GLU A 68 -3.14 -2.20 3.58
CA GLU A 68 -1.91 -2.42 4.34
C GLU A 68 -1.41 -3.83 4.10
N TRP A 69 -0.08 -3.95 3.98
CA TRP A 69 0.63 -5.21 4.07
C TRP A 69 1.76 -5.10 5.09
N THR A 70 1.92 -6.15 5.90
CA THR A 70 3.04 -6.38 6.83
C THR A 70 3.53 -7.84 6.69
N PRO A 71 4.81 -8.13 6.95
CA PRO A 71 5.39 -9.47 6.79
C PRO A 71 4.91 -10.47 7.85
N GLU A 72 4.62 -10.02 9.07
CA GLU A 72 3.92 -10.80 10.08
C GLU A 72 2.41 -10.59 9.93
N ARG A 73 1.57 -11.62 10.09
CA ARG A 73 0.09 -11.52 10.14
C ARG A 73 -0.45 -10.69 11.33
N ARG A 74 0.26 -9.66 11.77
CA ARG A 74 -0.32 -8.52 12.50
C ARG A 74 -0.83 -7.54 11.47
N SER A 75 -1.91 -7.91 10.81
CA SER A 75 -2.82 -6.92 10.27
C SER A 75 -3.27 -6.09 11.47
N LEU A 76 -3.05 -4.78 11.47
CA LEU A 76 -3.81 -3.93 12.39
C LEU A 76 -5.30 -4.16 12.10
N PRO A 77 -6.21 -4.02 13.09
CA PRO A 77 -7.62 -4.18 12.83
C PRO A 77 -8.00 -3.35 11.60
N PHE A 78 -8.66 -4.01 10.64
CA PHE A 78 -9.21 -3.40 9.44
C PHE A 78 -9.91 -2.12 9.89
N ASN A 79 -9.43 -0.95 9.45
CA ASN A 79 -9.82 0.39 9.93
C ASN A 79 -9.01 0.93 11.14
N ASN A 80 -7.70 1.18 10.97
CA ASN A 80 -7.00 2.09 11.87
C ASN A 80 -7.59 3.50 11.71
N LEU A 81 -8.43 3.91 12.66
CA LEU A 81 -9.12 5.20 12.66
C LEU A 81 -8.16 6.39 12.58
N GLU A 82 -6.93 6.22 13.08
CA GLU A 82 -5.90 7.28 13.04
C GLU A 82 -5.39 7.57 11.64
N LEU A 83 -5.54 6.63 10.70
CA LEU A 83 -5.06 6.76 9.31
C LEU A 83 -6.21 7.01 8.32
N GLN A 84 -7.37 7.43 8.81
CA GLN A 84 -8.52 7.82 8.00
C GLN A 84 -8.68 9.34 7.97
N ASN A 85 -9.12 9.87 6.82
CA ASN A 85 -9.44 11.29 6.66
C ASN A 85 -8.29 12.24 7.01
N LEU A 86 -7.05 11.83 6.71
CA LEU A 86 -5.85 12.62 6.96
C LEU A 86 -5.84 13.84 6.04
N SER A 87 -5.86 15.04 6.63
CA SER A 87 -5.78 16.28 5.85
C SER A 87 -4.34 16.57 5.44
N TYR A 88 -4.11 16.69 4.14
CA TYR A 88 -2.81 17.07 3.57
C TYR A 88 -2.29 18.39 4.14
N ALA A 89 -3.18 19.36 4.36
CA ALA A 89 -2.83 20.68 4.90
C ALA A 89 -2.40 20.63 6.38
N THR A 90 -2.73 19.56 7.09
CA THR A 90 -2.31 19.34 8.49
C THR A 90 -1.09 18.43 8.57
N VAL A 91 -1.06 17.35 7.79
CA VAL A 91 -0.03 16.32 7.85
C VAL A 91 1.26 16.72 7.13
N LEU A 92 1.16 17.40 5.97
CA LEU A 92 2.33 17.82 5.19
C LEU A 92 2.76 19.27 5.47
N ARG A 93 2.45 19.81 6.65
CA ARG A 93 2.95 21.15 7.03
C ARG A 93 4.49 21.11 7.00
N ARG A 94 5.06 21.84 6.03
CA ARG A 94 6.50 22.10 5.91
C ARG A 94 6.89 23.29 6.74
#